data_AF-A0A2K3US72-F1
#
_entry.id   AF-A0A2K3US72-F1
#
_cell.length_a   1.000
_cell.length_b   1.000
_cell.length_c   1.000
_cell.angle_alpha   90.00
_cell.angle_beta   90.00
_cell.angle_gamma   90.00
#
_symmetry.space_group_name_H-M   'P 1'
#
loop_
_entity.id
_entity.type
_entity.pdbx_description
1 polymer ?
#
loop_
_entity_poly.entity_id
_entity_poly.type
_entity_poly.pdbx_seq_one_letter_code
_entity_poly.pdbx_strand_id
1 'polypeptide(L)'
;MTKGEDTTILQVRVRRSVARFLKAKADTKGMPLTELGGALLEYAAQAEANEEGEALVLPTVRQVVRQELGLFLERLFELHVRTYMEAGTARRLVQANLHYGHGLSIETVKSIEERQWAATWEASRTHLDGLLELKRSMGYAEGLLMDKTSRLGPSDQTED
;
A
#
# COMPACT_ATOMS: atom_id res chain seq x y z
N MET A 1 28.44 -39.08 22.07
CA MET A 1 28.49 -37.60 22.14
C MET A 1 29.92 -37.18 22.35
N THR A 2 30.61 -36.78 21.29
CA THR A 2 31.94 -36.15 21.34
C THR A 2 31.79 -34.75 20.77
N LYS A 3 31.66 -33.76 21.66
CA LYS A 3 31.69 -32.33 21.33
C LYS A 3 33.11 -32.02 20.82
N GLY A 4 33.27 -31.90 19.50
CA GLY A 4 34.45 -31.27 18.90
C GLY A 4 34.17 -29.77 18.77
N GLU A 5 34.95 -28.94 19.46
CA GLU A 5 35.03 -27.51 19.20
C GLU A 5 35.83 -27.30 17.91
N ASP A 6 35.18 -27.35 16.75
CA ASP A 6 35.82 -27.12 15.45
C ASP A 6 35.96 -25.61 15.16
N THR A 7 36.76 -24.91 15.96
CA THR A 7 37.19 -23.55 15.61
C THR A 7 38.21 -23.57 14.47
N THR A 8 37.93 -22.87 13.38
CA THR A 8 38.82 -22.75 12.21
C THR A 8 39.50 -21.38 12.19
N ILE A 9 40.82 -21.36 12.01
CA ILE A 9 41.58 -20.10 11.89
C ILE A 9 41.44 -19.56 10.46
N LEU A 10 40.82 -18.39 10.33
CA LEU A 10 40.70 -17.67 9.06
C LEU A 10 41.61 -16.44 9.07
N GLN A 11 42.51 -16.34 8.08
CA GLN A 11 43.30 -15.14 7.85
C GLN A 11 42.62 -14.25 6.81
N VAL A 12 42.20 -13.05 7.22
CA VAL A 12 41.46 -12.12 6.36
C VAL A 12 42.30 -10.89 6.07
N ARG A 13 42.42 -10.54 4.78
CA ARG A 13 43.08 -9.31 4.35
C ARG A 13 42.07 -8.18 4.27
N VAL A 14 42.18 -7.21 5.18
CA VAL A 14 41.33 -6.01 5.21
C VAL A 14 42.14 -4.73 5.00
N ARG A 15 41.47 -3.66 4.54
CA ARG A 15 42.09 -2.33 4.42
C ARG A 15 42.56 -1.85 5.80
N ARG A 16 43.71 -1.15 5.83
CA ARG A 16 44.35 -0.67 7.06
C ARG A 16 43.49 0.29 7.90
N SER A 17 42.58 1.04 7.26
CA SER A 17 41.60 1.87 7.95
C SER A 17 40.57 1.03 8.73
N VAL A 18 40.06 -0.04 8.10
CA VAL A 18 39.09 -0.96 8.69
C VAL A 18 39.72 -1.75 9.83
N ALA A 19 40.95 -2.24 9.67
CA ALA A 19 41.67 -2.92 10.75
C ALA A 19 41.86 -2.03 11.99
N ARG A 20 42.20 -0.75 11.81
CA ARG A 20 42.30 0.21 12.91
C ARG A 20 40.97 0.44 13.61
N PHE A 21 39.90 0.59 12.84
CA PHE A 21 38.55 0.75 13.37
C PHE A 21 38.10 -0.47 14.19
N LEU A 22 38.29 -1.68 13.65
CA LEU A 22 37.93 -2.92 14.36
C LEU A 22 38.72 -3.09 15.65
N LYS A 23 40.02 -2.77 15.63
CA LYS A 23 40.86 -2.81 16.82
C LYS A 23 40.39 -1.82 17.89
N ALA A 24 40.13 -0.57 17.53
CA ALA A 24 39.60 0.42 18.47
C ALA A 24 38.24 0.01 19.06
N LYS A 25 37.38 -0.63 18.25
CA LYS A 25 36.08 -1.13 18.69
C LYS A 25 36.19 -2.34 19.62
N ALA A 26 37.18 -3.22 19.39
CA ALA A 26 37.50 -4.34 20.26
C ALA A 26 38.02 -3.85 21.63
N ASP A 27 38.94 -2.87 21.60
CA ASP A 27 39.50 -2.25 22.80
C ASP A 27 38.42 -1.54 23.63
N THR A 28 37.47 -0.84 22.98
CA THR A 28 36.35 -0.16 23.66
C THR A 28 35.39 -1.14 24.34
N LYS A 29 35.21 -2.33 23.77
CA LYS A 29 34.35 -3.39 24.32
C LYS A 29 35.07 -4.33 25.28
N GLY A 30 36.38 -4.13 25.50
CA GLY A 30 37.19 -4.99 26.36
C GLY A 30 37.31 -6.43 25.87
N MET A 31 37.22 -6.66 24.56
CA MET A 31 37.17 -8.02 23.99
C MET A 31 38.29 -8.25 22.96
N PRO A 32 38.80 -9.50 22.81
CA PRO A 32 39.78 -9.83 21.78
C PRO A 32 39.26 -9.56 20.36
N LEU A 33 40.15 -9.11 19.47
CA LEU A 33 39.82 -8.83 18.07
C LEU A 33 39.28 -10.06 17.33
N THR A 34 39.71 -11.27 17.73
CA THR A 34 39.26 -12.55 17.18
C THR A 34 37.81 -12.84 17.55
N GLU A 35 37.40 -12.60 18.80
CA GLU A 35 36.02 -12.78 19.24
C GLU A 35 35.08 -11.75 18.62
N LEU A 36 35.51 -10.48 18.55
CA LEU A 36 34.76 -9.44 17.84
C LEU A 36 34.62 -9.79 16.35
N GLY A 37 35.69 -10.31 15.73
CA GLY A 37 35.69 -10.74 14.34
C GLY A 37 34.74 -11.90 14.08
N GLY A 38 34.76 -12.93 14.95
CA GLY A 38 33.85 -14.06 14.90
C GLY A 38 32.38 -13.63 15.04
N ALA A 39 32.07 -12.82 16.05
CA ALA A 39 30.72 -12.32 16.28
C ALA A 39 30.19 -11.47 15.11
N LEU A 40 31.05 -10.68 14.47
CA LEU A 40 30.66 -9.88 13.29
C LEU A 40 30.44 -10.77 12.05
N LEU A 41 31.23 -11.83 11.88
CA LEU A 41 31.06 -12.79 10.79
C LEU A 41 29.81 -13.63 10.97
N GLU A 42 29.53 -14.10 12.19
CA GLU A 42 28.28 -14.80 12.52
C GLU A 42 27.07 -13.89 12.31
N TYR A 43 27.15 -12.64 12.76
CA TYR A 43 26.09 -11.66 12.53
C TYR A 43 25.86 -11.40 11.04
N ALA A 44 26.93 -11.26 10.25
CA ALA A 44 26.84 -11.06 8.81
C ALA A 44 26.22 -12.28 8.10
N ALA A 45 26.66 -13.49 8.45
CA ALA A 45 26.12 -14.73 7.90
C ALA A 45 24.63 -14.93 8.24
N GLN A 46 24.24 -14.60 9.49
CA GLN A 46 22.85 -14.64 9.91
C GLN A 46 21.99 -13.57 9.21
N ALA A 47 22.55 -12.38 8.99
CA ALA A 47 21.87 -11.30 8.27
C ALA A 47 21.65 -11.66 6.80
N GLU A 48 22.65 -12.26 6.14
CA GLU A 48 22.55 -12.74 4.76
C GLU A 48 21.51 -13.87 4.62
N ALA A 49 21.52 -14.85 5.53
CA ALA A 49 20.50 -15.90 5.57
C ALA A 49 19.08 -15.37 5.83
N ASN A 50 18.96 -14.34 6.67
CA ASN A 50 17.69 -13.68 6.93
C ASN A 50 17.23 -12.84 5.73
N GLU A 51 18.12 -12.14 5.04
CA GLU A 51 17.81 -11.39 3.81
C GLU A 51 17.36 -12.34 2.68
N GLU A 52 18.02 -13.49 2.52
CA GLU A 52 17.59 -14.53 1.58
C GLU A 52 16.21 -15.09 1.94
N GLY A 53 15.98 -15.36 3.23
CA GLY A 53 14.67 -15.78 3.75
C GLY A 53 13.58 -14.73 3.53
N GLU A 54 13.89 -13.46 3.75
CA GLU A 54 12.97 -12.35 3.55
C GLU A 54 12.67 -12.11 2.07
N ALA A 55 13.66 -12.25 1.19
CA ALA A 55 13.50 -12.16 -0.26
C ALA A 55 12.54 -13.23 -0.82
N LEU A 56 12.52 -14.42 -0.22
CA LEU A 56 11.59 -15.50 -0.58
C LEU A 56 10.14 -15.21 -0.15
N VAL A 57 9.95 -14.52 0.97
CA VAL A 57 8.63 -14.29 1.58
C VAL A 57 8.00 -12.97 1.11
N LEU A 58 8.82 -11.96 0.79
CA LEU A 58 8.38 -10.62 0.37
C LEU A 58 7.40 -10.60 -0.81
N PRO A 59 7.59 -11.39 -1.90
CA PRO A 59 6.63 -11.43 -2.99
C PRO A 59 5.24 -11.91 -2.54
N THR A 60 5.20 -12.96 -1.72
CA THR A 60 3.95 -13.51 -1.17
C THR A 60 3.26 -12.53 -0.24
N VAL A 61 4.02 -11.87 0.65
CA VAL A 61 3.48 -10.84 1.54
C VAL A 61 2.91 -9.67 0.74
N ARG A 62 3.62 -9.19 -0.29
CA ARG A 62 3.10 -8.12 -1.18
C ARG A 62 1.82 -8.53 -1.89
N GLN A 63 1.73 -9.79 -2.32
CA GLN A 63 0.53 -10.31 -2.96
C GLN A 63 -0.66 -10.34 -2.00
N VAL A 64 -0.47 -10.89 -0.79
CA VAL A 64 -1.51 -10.94 0.24
C VAL A 64 -1.94 -9.55 0.66
N VAL A 65 -1.00 -8.64 0.90
CA VAL A 65 -1.32 -7.24 1.24
C VAL A 65 -2.12 -6.57 0.13
N ARG A 66 -1.79 -6.77 -1.15
CA ARG A 66 -2.59 -6.25 -2.28
C ARG A 66 -4.00 -6.84 -2.31
N GLN A 67 -4.14 -8.13 -2.06
CA GLN A 67 -5.45 -8.80 -2.01
C GLN A 67 -6.31 -8.25 -0.86
N GLU A 68 -5.74 -8.17 0.34
CA GLU A 68 -6.42 -7.64 1.53
C GLU A 68 -6.81 -6.17 1.36
N LEU A 69 -5.93 -5.35 0.77
CA LEU A 69 -6.25 -3.96 0.44
C LEU A 69 -7.40 -3.88 -0.58
N GLY A 70 -7.43 -4.76 -1.58
CA GLY A 70 -8.53 -4.85 -2.53
C GLY A 70 -9.86 -5.15 -1.83
N LEU A 71 -9.90 -6.21 -1.02
CA LEU A 71 -11.09 -6.60 -0.26
C LEU A 71 -11.55 -5.51 0.72
N PHE A 72 -10.60 -4.82 1.36
CA PHE A 72 -10.91 -3.72 2.26
C PHE A 72 -11.54 -2.53 1.51
N LEU A 73 -10.99 -2.16 0.35
CA LEU A 73 -11.53 -1.09 -0.48
C LEU A 73 -12.92 -1.44 -1.01
N GLU A 74 -13.15 -2.68 -1.42
CA GLU A 74 -14.48 -3.16 -1.84
C GLU A 74 -15.51 -3.01 -0.70
N ARG A 75 -15.17 -3.44 0.51
CA ARG A 75 -16.05 -3.29 1.69
C ARG A 75 -16.33 -1.83 2.03
N LEU A 76 -15.31 -0.98 1.99
CA LEU A 76 -15.49 0.47 2.23
C LEU A 76 -16.38 1.12 1.17
N PHE A 77 -16.22 0.71 -0.09
CA PHE A 77 -17.04 1.18 -1.19
C PHE A 77 -18.50 0.74 -1.01
N GLU A 78 -18.73 -0.54 -0.71
CA GLU A 78 -20.07 -1.06 -0.43
C GLU A 78 -20.74 -0.30 0.73
N LEU A 79 -20.00 -0.09 1.82
CA LEU A 79 -20.49 0.68 2.96
C LEU A 79 -20.86 2.11 2.55
N HIS A 80 -20.00 2.80 1.80
CA HIS A 80 -20.28 4.16 1.34
C HIS A 80 -21.50 4.24 0.41
N VAL A 81 -21.59 3.33 -0.56
CA VAL A 81 -22.74 3.27 -1.48
C VAL A 81 -24.02 3.04 -0.69
N ARG A 82 -24.01 2.09 0.25
CA ARG A 82 -25.17 1.81 1.09
C ARG A 82 -25.56 3.01 1.95
N THR A 83 -24.62 3.63 2.65
CA THR A 83 -24.89 4.82 3.47
C THR A 83 -25.43 5.98 2.62
N TYR A 84 -24.88 6.20 1.43
CA TYR A 84 -25.37 7.23 0.52
C TYR A 84 -26.81 6.95 0.06
N MET A 85 -27.10 5.70 -0.31
CA MET A 85 -28.43 5.25 -0.72
C MET A 85 -29.45 5.38 0.42
N GLU A 86 -29.10 4.95 1.62
CA GLU A 86 -29.94 5.08 2.81
C GLU A 86 -30.20 6.56 3.15
N ALA A 87 -29.17 7.40 3.13
CA ALA A 87 -29.31 8.84 3.40
C ALA A 87 -30.14 9.57 2.34
N GLY A 88 -29.95 9.24 1.05
CA GLY A 88 -30.72 9.81 -0.06
C GLY A 88 -32.19 9.40 -0.01
N THR A 89 -32.45 8.13 0.31
CA THR A 89 -33.80 7.59 0.48
C THR A 89 -34.49 8.23 1.68
N ALA A 90 -33.81 8.34 2.82
CA ALA A 90 -34.33 9.01 4.02
C ALA A 90 -34.71 10.48 3.73
N ARG A 91 -33.86 11.22 3.01
CA ARG A 91 -34.15 12.62 2.63
C ARG A 91 -35.40 12.73 1.76
N ARG A 92 -35.54 11.86 0.77
CA ARG A 92 -36.71 11.83 -0.13
C ARG A 92 -37.97 11.38 0.59
N LEU A 93 -37.87 10.47 1.56
CA LEU A 93 -38.99 10.07 2.43
C LEU A 93 -39.45 11.23 3.33
N VAL A 94 -38.53 12.00 3.90
CA VAL A 94 -38.88 13.21 4.66
C VAL A 94 -39.60 14.24 3.77
N GLN A 95 -39.12 14.45 2.54
CA GLN A 95 -39.81 15.30 1.56
C GLN A 95 -41.21 14.78 1.21
N ALA A 96 -41.34 13.47 1.01
CA ALA A 96 -42.64 12.84 0.76
C ALA A 96 -43.60 13.03 1.94
N ASN A 97 -43.12 12.89 3.19
CA ASN A 97 -43.94 13.14 4.38
C ASN A 97 -44.41 14.61 4.45
N LEU A 98 -43.53 15.57 4.14
CA LEU A 98 -43.91 16.99 4.08
C LEU A 98 -44.95 17.28 2.99
N HIS A 99 -44.89 16.57 1.86
CA HIS A 99 -45.81 16.75 0.73
C HIS A 99 -47.18 16.07 0.93
N TYR A 100 -47.19 14.84 1.45
CA TYR A 100 -48.42 14.03 1.61
C TYR A 100 -49.05 14.14 3.01
N GLY A 101 -48.39 14.78 3.97
CA GLY A 101 -48.86 14.95 5.34
C GLY A 101 -48.69 13.70 6.21
N HIS A 102 -49.23 13.75 7.43
CA HIS A 102 -49.20 12.65 8.39
C HIS A 102 -50.40 11.70 8.19
N GLY A 103 -50.17 10.38 8.21
CA GLY A 103 -51.24 9.36 8.13
C GLY A 103 -51.16 8.36 6.96
N LEU A 104 -50.02 8.26 6.27
CA LEU A 104 -49.83 7.25 5.22
C LEU A 104 -49.84 5.83 5.79
N SER A 105 -50.49 4.91 5.09
CA SER A 105 -50.42 3.47 5.44
C SER A 105 -48.99 2.94 5.23
N ILE A 106 -48.62 1.92 5.99
CA ILE A 106 -47.29 1.28 5.91
C ILE A 106 -47.00 0.79 4.48
N GLU A 107 -48.00 0.26 3.77
CA GLU A 107 -47.87 -0.18 2.38
C GLU A 107 -47.57 0.98 1.43
N THR A 108 -48.20 2.14 1.65
CA THR A 108 -47.93 3.34 0.87
C THR A 108 -46.51 3.83 1.12
N VAL A 109 -46.06 3.85 2.38
CA VAL A 109 -44.69 4.24 2.75
C VAL A 109 -43.65 3.33 2.07
N LYS A 110 -43.84 2.00 2.12
CA LYS A 110 -42.96 1.04 1.43
C LYS A 110 -42.90 1.27 -0.08
N SER A 111 -44.06 1.51 -0.71
CA SER A 111 -44.11 1.79 -2.15
C SER A 111 -43.40 3.10 -2.54
N ILE A 112 -43.38 4.08 -1.64
CA ILE A 112 -42.66 5.35 -1.83
C ILE A 112 -41.16 5.10 -1.62
N GLU A 113 -40.79 4.38 -0.57
CA GLU A 113 -39.41 4.02 -0.27
C GLU A 113 -38.73 3.30 -1.45
N GLU A 114 -39.37 2.26 -2.01
CA GLU A 114 -38.83 1.53 -3.16
C GLU A 114 -38.61 2.44 -4.38
N ARG A 115 -39.58 3.33 -4.65
CA ARG A 115 -39.46 4.32 -5.74
C ARG A 115 -38.35 5.32 -5.48
N GLN A 116 -38.19 5.79 -4.24
CA GLN A 116 -37.14 6.75 -3.89
C GLN A 116 -35.76 6.11 -3.84
N TRP A 117 -35.67 4.83 -3.48
CA TRP A 117 -34.45 4.04 -3.57
C TRP A 117 -34.00 3.92 -5.03
N ALA A 118 -34.89 3.51 -5.93
CA ALA A 118 -34.61 3.43 -7.36
C ALA A 118 -34.16 4.79 -7.94
N ALA A 119 -34.86 5.87 -7.60
CA ALA A 119 -34.47 7.22 -8.03
C ALA A 119 -33.12 7.68 -7.46
N THR A 120 -32.76 7.28 -6.24
CA THR A 120 -31.45 7.56 -5.64
C THR A 120 -30.34 6.78 -6.33
N TRP A 121 -30.60 5.54 -6.73
CA TRP A 121 -29.67 4.73 -7.51
C TRP A 121 -29.39 5.35 -8.88
N GLU A 122 -30.43 5.76 -9.62
CA GLU A 122 -30.25 6.40 -10.94
C GLU A 122 -29.44 7.70 -10.85
N ALA A 123 -29.72 8.54 -9.84
CA ALA A 123 -28.93 9.74 -9.59
C ALA A 123 -27.46 9.41 -9.26
N SER A 124 -27.24 8.38 -8.43
CA SER A 124 -25.89 7.91 -8.07
C SER A 124 -25.12 7.40 -9.28
N ARG A 125 -25.78 6.68 -10.20
CA ARG A 125 -25.16 6.17 -11.43
C ARG A 125 -24.58 7.30 -12.29
N THR A 126 -25.31 8.40 -12.40
CA THR A 126 -24.85 9.59 -13.15
C THR A 126 -23.55 10.15 -12.56
N HIS A 127 -23.41 10.16 -11.24
CA HIS A 127 -22.16 10.58 -10.58
C HIS A 127 -21.01 9.59 -10.80
N LEU A 128 -21.28 8.29 -10.82
CA LEU A 128 -20.28 7.26 -11.13
C LEU A 128 -19.80 7.34 -12.58
N ASP A 129 -20.70 7.61 -13.53
CA ASP A 129 -20.35 7.82 -14.93
C ASP A 129 -19.41 9.02 -15.11
N GLY A 130 -19.66 10.12 -14.39
CA GLY A 130 -18.77 11.29 -14.38
C GLY A 130 -17.38 10.99 -13.81
N LEU A 131 -17.26 10.11 -12.81
CA LEU A 131 -15.97 9.67 -12.29
C LEU A 131 -15.18 8.82 -13.30
N LEU A 132 -15.87 7.98 -14.07
CA LEU A 132 -15.25 7.21 -15.16
C LEU A 132 -14.74 8.12 -16.28
N GLU A 133 -15.50 9.16 -16.61
CA GLU A 133 -15.10 10.16 -17.59
C GLU A 133 -13.88 10.96 -17.12
N LEU A 134 -13.86 11.38 -15.85
CA LEU A 134 -12.70 12.05 -15.24
C LEU A 134 -11.45 11.16 -15.27
N LYS A 135 -11.59 9.87 -14.95
CA LYS A 135 -10.47 8.92 -15.04
C LYS A 135 -9.91 8.83 -16.46
N ARG A 136 -10.79 8.80 -17.48
CA ARG A 136 -10.37 8.78 -18.89
C ARG A 136 -9.66 10.05 -19.29
N SER A 137 -10.15 11.22 -18.87
CA SER A 137 -9.53 12.50 -19.20
C SER A 137 -8.16 12.68 -18.52
N MET A 138 -8.01 12.21 -17.27
CA MET A 138 -6.73 12.20 -16.58
C MET A 138 -5.72 11.26 -17.27
N GLY A 139 -6.14 10.05 -17.66
CA GLY A 139 -5.26 9.13 -18.40
C GLY A 139 -4.82 9.68 -19.76
N TYR A 140 -5.71 10.41 -20.45
CA TYR A 140 -5.37 11.11 -21.68
C TYR A 140 -4.37 12.25 -21.44
N ALA A 141 -4.56 13.05 -20.39
CA ALA A 141 -3.64 14.12 -20.02
C ALA A 141 -2.26 13.60 -19.60
N GLU A 142 -2.20 12.48 -18.87
CA GLU A 142 -0.95 11.80 -18.50
C GLU A 142 -0.21 11.26 -19.73
N GLY A 143 -0.93 10.65 -20.68
CA GLY A 143 -0.36 10.21 -21.96
C GLY A 143 0.22 11.37 -22.79
N LEU A 144 -0.48 12.50 -22.83
CA LEU A 144 0.02 13.73 -23.46
C LEU A 144 1.26 14.30 -22.77
N LEU A 145 1.29 14.27 -21.44
CA LEU A 145 2.45 14.70 -20.65
C LEU A 145 3.66 13.80 -20.91
N MET A 146 3.47 12.49 -20.97
CA MET A 146 4.52 11.52 -21.30
C MET A 146 5.04 11.66 -22.74
N ASP A 147 4.15 11.89 -23.72
CA ASP A 147 4.55 12.16 -25.11
C ASP A 147 5.28 13.51 -25.23
N LYS A 148 4.86 14.54 -24.48
CA LYS A 148 5.56 15.83 -24.46
C LYS A 148 6.93 15.71 -23.80
N THR A 149 7.07 14.96 -22.71
CA THR A 149 8.37 14.76 -22.03
C THR A 149 9.31 13.86 -22.82
N SER A 150 8.80 12.88 -23.57
CA SER A 150 9.63 12.06 -24.46
C SER A 150 10.15 12.85 -25.66
N ARG A 151 9.34 13.78 -26.20
CA ARG A 151 9.75 14.71 -27.27
C ARG A 151 10.75 15.78 -26.82
N LEU A 152 10.76 16.11 -25.53
CA LEU A 152 11.69 17.08 -24.92
C LEU A 152 12.97 16.41 -24.36
N GLY A 153 13.17 15.10 -24.56
CA GLY A 153 14.42 14.42 -24.21
C GLY A 153 15.58 14.69 -25.20
N PRO A 154 16.81 14.32 -24.82
CA PRO A 154 17.96 15.18 -24.59
C PRO A 154 18.50 15.85 -25.87
N SER A 155 17.83 16.90 -26.36
CA SER A 155 18.36 17.75 -27.44
C SER A 155 18.65 19.20 -27.00
N ASP A 156 18.30 19.55 -25.75
CA ASP A 156 18.49 20.90 -25.19
C ASP A 156 19.66 20.99 -24.18
N GLN A 157 20.61 20.03 -24.16
CA GLN A 157 21.81 20.09 -23.31
C GLN A 157 23.14 20.11 -24.09
N THR A 158 23.10 20.53 -25.34
CA THR A 158 24.30 20.88 -26.11
C THR A 158 24.13 22.25 -26.73
N GLU A 159 24.20 23.28 -25.90
CA GLU A 159 24.75 24.58 -26.29
C GLU A 159 25.22 25.32 -25.02
N ASP A 160 26.51 25.64 -25.04
CA ASP A 160 27.39 26.33 -24.06
C ASP A 160 28.13 25.51 -22.99
#